data_AF-A0A6S7JYF5-F1
#
_entry.id   AF-A0A6S7JYF5-F1
#
_cell.length_a   1.000
_cell.length_b   1.000
_cell.length_c   1.000
_cell.angle_alpha   90.00
_cell.angle_beta   90.00
_cell.angle_gamma   90.00
#
_symmetry.space_group_name_H-M   'P 1'
#
loop_
_entity.id
_entity.type
_entity.pdbx_description
1 polymer ?
#
loop_
_entity_poly.entity_id
_entity_poly.type
_entity_poly.pdbx_seq_one_letter_code
_entity_poly.pdbx_strand_id
1 'polypeptide(L)' 'MTSWFSYKWIPYYSTAIRVNFQYKVTGDNNTLSISVRTVSGDRTLLWRIHGNHGSRWKNGTITYWPTQKFE' A
#
# COMPACT_ATOMS: atom_id res chain seq x y z
N MET A 1 -12.80 29.88 15.13
CA MET A 1 -12.47 28.46 15.36
C MET A 1 -11.44 28.10 14.32
N THR A 2 -10.20 27.87 14.72
CA THR A 2 -9.07 27.65 13.80
C THR A 2 -8.63 26.21 13.99
N SER A 3 -8.74 25.41 12.93
CA SER A 3 -8.27 24.02 12.91
C SER A 3 -6.92 23.96 12.19
N TRP A 4 -5.93 23.36 12.84
CA TRP A 4 -4.60 23.13 12.25
C TRP A 4 -4.48 21.67 11.84
N PHE A 5 -4.10 21.43 10.58
CA PHE A 5 -3.60 20.14 10.14
C PHE A 5 -2.08 20.15 10.24
N SER A 6 -1.50 19.12 10.85
CA SER A 6 -0.05 18.92 10.88
C SER A 6 0.25 17.64 10.13
N TYR A 7 1.10 17.73 9.11
CA TYR A 7 1.66 16.56 8.43
C TYR A 7 3.16 16.51 8.74
N LYS A 8 3.64 15.34 9.16
CA LYS A 8 5.03 15.11 9.49
C LYS A 8 5.71 14.52 8.25
N TRP A 9 6.60 15.28 7.64
CA TRP A 9 7.52 14.75 6.64
C TRP A 9 8.27 13.57 7.25
N ILE A 10 8.22 12.40 6.61
CA ILE A 10 9.06 11.27 6.96
C ILE A 10 10.35 11.44 6.14
N PRO A 11 11.46 11.94 6.72
CA PRO A 11 12.72 12.06 5.99
C PRO A 11 13.20 10.67 5.58
N TYR A 12 13.55 10.58 4.30
CA TYR A 12 13.94 9.38 3.60
C TYR A 12 15.27 8.82 4.15
N TYR A 13 15.19 7.75 4.95
CA TYR A 13 16.34 6.93 5.36
C TYR A 13 16.06 5.42 5.33
N SER A 14 14.87 4.97 4.92
CA SER A 14 14.60 3.53 4.77
C SER A 14 14.82 3.13 3.32
N THR A 15 15.84 2.32 3.07
CA THR A 15 16.08 1.70 1.76
C THR A 15 14.86 0.90 1.28
N ALA A 16 14.01 0.44 2.20
CA ALA A 16 12.73 -0.21 1.91
C ALA A 16 11.59 0.27 2.82
N ILE A 17 10.40 0.37 2.23
CA ILE A 17 9.12 0.32 2.93
C ILE A 17 8.67 -1.12 3.03
N ARG A 18 8.27 -1.55 4.23
CA ARG A 18 7.58 -2.83 4.44
C ARG A 18 6.13 -2.58 4.85
N VAL A 19 5.19 -3.06 4.03
CA VAL A 19 3.75 -2.99 4.29
C VAL A 19 3.27 -4.36 4.73
N ASN A 20 2.81 -4.45 5.97
CA ASN A 20 2.11 -5.63 6.48
C ASN A 20 0.62 -5.32 6.53
N PHE A 21 -0.21 -6.21 6.00
CA PHE A 21 -1.65 -6.03 5.93
C PHE A 21 -2.37 -7.36 6.08
N GLN A 22 -3.64 -7.29 6.46
CA GLN A 22 -4.54 -8.43 6.43
C GLN A 22 -5.58 -8.23 5.34
N TYR A 23 -5.93 -9.29 4.63
CA TYR A 23 -6.94 -9.26 3.59
C TYR A 23 -7.86 -10.45 3.67
N LYS A 24 -9.09 -10.24 3.22
CA LYS A 24 -10.10 -11.27 2.99
C LYS A 24 -10.84 -10.89 1.72
N VAL A 25 -10.69 -11.71 0.68
CA VAL A 25 -11.36 -11.49 -0.61
C VAL A 25 -12.23 -12.71 -0.88
N THR A 26 -13.54 -12.49 -0.91
CA THR A 26 -14.56 -13.50 -1.22
C THR A 26 -15.27 -13.13 -2.50
N GLY A 27 -15.59 -14.10 -3.36
CA GLY A 27 -16.26 -13.90 -4.64
C GLY A 27 -15.30 -13.94 -5.83
N ASP A 28 -15.70 -14.63 -6.90
CA ASP A 28 -14.81 -15.02 -8.00
C ASP A 28 -14.40 -13.88 -8.92
N ASN A 29 -15.10 -12.75 -8.87
CA ASN A 29 -14.84 -11.59 -9.74
C ASN A 29 -14.22 -10.39 -8.99
N ASN A 30 -13.85 -10.56 -7.72
CA ASN A 30 -13.29 -9.47 -6.92
C ASN A 30 -11.79 -9.32 -7.13
N THR A 31 -11.30 -8.08 -7.11
CA THR A 31 -9.87 -7.77 -7.24
C THR A 31 -9.45 -6.85 -6.11
N LEU A 32 -8.35 -7.20 -5.44
CA LEU A 32 -7.67 -6.34 -4.48
C LEU A 32 -6.29 -5.99 -5.02
N SER A 33 -5.94 -4.70 -5.00
CA SER A 33 -4.62 -4.23 -5.44
C SER A 33 -4.06 -3.20 -4.47
N ILE A 34 -2.75 -3.26 -4.26
CA ILE A 34 -1.99 -2.32 -3.47
C ILE A 34 -0.98 -1.67 -4.41
N SER A 35 -0.99 -0.35 -4.42
CA SER A 35 -0.15 0.47 -5.29
C SER A 35 0.37 1.65 -4.51
N VAL A 36 1.56 2.11 -4.86
CA VAL A 36 2.21 3.26 -4.25
C VAL A 36 2.29 4.40 -5.24
N ARG A 37 2.23 5.63 -4.73
CA ARG A 37 2.42 6.84 -5.51
C ARG A 37 3.67 7.57 -5.02
N THR A 38 4.54 7.96 -5.95
CA THR A 38 5.72 8.79 -5.68
C THR A 38 5.39 10.27 -5.87
N VAL A 39 6.30 11.15 -5.43
CA VAL A 39 6.19 12.62 -5.64
C VAL A 39 6.18 13.02 -7.12
N SER A 40 6.69 12.18 -8.03
CA SER A 40 6.53 12.39 -9.48
C SER A 40 5.08 12.20 -9.96
N GLY A 41 4.19 11.66 -9.12
CA GLY A 41 2.82 11.32 -9.45
C GLY A 41 2.65 9.90 -10.00
N ASP A 42 3.75 9.18 -10.26
CA ASP A 42 3.74 7.84 -10.83
C ASP A 42 3.13 6.83 -9.87
N ARG A 43 2.18 6.03 -10.37
CA ARG A 43 1.53 4.97 -9.61
C ARG A 43 2.14 3.62 -9.97
N THR A 44 2.83 3.01 -9.02
CA THR A 44 3.42 1.66 -9.19
C THR A 44 2.53 0.62 -8.51
N LEU A 45 2.11 -0.41 -9.25
CA LEU A 45 1.41 -1.55 -8.68
C LEU A 45 2.41 -2.44 -7.92
N LEU A 46 2.16 -2.66 -6.62
CA LEU A 46 3.05 -3.46 -5.77
C LEU A 46 2.53 -4.88 -5.57
N TRP A 47 1.21 -5.04 -5.52
CA TRP A 47 0.58 -6.33 -5.26
C TRP A 47 -0.85 -6.36 -5.79
N ARG A 48 -1.28 -7.51 -6.30
CA ARG A 48 -2.64 -7.71 -6.80
C ARG A 48 -3.06 -9.16 -6.62
N ILE A 49 -4.29 -9.36 -6.18
CA ILE A 49 -4.98 -10.66 -6.24
C ILE A 49 -6.33 -10.50 -6.92
N HIS A 50 -6.77 -11.56 -7.57
CA HIS A 50 -8.07 -11.68 -8.18
C HIS A 50 -8.75 -12.97 -7.72
N GLY A 51 -10.07 -12.95 -7.71
CA GLY A 51 -10.91 -14.10 -7.43
C GLY A 51 -11.15 -14.36 -5.94
N ASN A 52 -11.68 -15.54 -5.67
CA ASN A 52 -12.04 -15.95 -4.32
C ASN A 52 -10.83 -16.55 -3.60
N HIS A 53 -10.42 -15.89 -2.51
CA HIS A 53 -9.32 -16.32 -1.67
C HIS A 53 -9.81 -17.00 -0.38
N GLY A 54 -11.11 -17.26 -0.27
CA GLY A 54 -11.73 -17.94 0.86
C GLY A 54 -12.22 -16.98 1.95
N SER A 55 -12.91 -17.56 2.94
CA SER A 55 -13.60 -16.82 3.99
C SER A 55 -12.75 -16.44 5.20
N ARG A 56 -11.46 -16.81 5.20
CA ARG A 56 -10.51 -16.55 6.30
C ARG A 56 -9.66 -15.32 6.02
N TRP A 57 -9.29 -14.60 7.08
CA TRP A 57 -8.29 -13.53 7.00
C TRP A 57 -6.91 -14.13 6.67
N LYS A 58 -6.21 -13.48 5.75
CA LYS A 58 -4.84 -13.83 5.35
C LYS A 58 -3.93 -12.65 5.60
N ASN A 59 -2.66 -12.93 5.89
CA ASN A 59 -1.63 -11.91 6.01
C ASN A 59 -0.91 -11.73 4.67
N GLY A 60 -0.63 -10.48 4.32
CA GLY A 60 0.24 -10.11 3.21
C GLY A 60 1.36 -9.21 3.69
N THR A 61 2.55 -9.41 3.11
CA THR A 61 3.71 -8.57 3.35
C THR A 61 4.30 -8.16 2.02
N ILE A 62 4.48 -6.85 1.82
CA ILE A 62 5.15 -6.27 0.65
C ILE A 62 6.38 -5.54 1.15
N THR A 63 7.51 -5.77 0.50
CA THR A 63 8.71 -4.93 0.68
C THR A 63 8.91 -4.16 -0.62
N TYR A 64 8.87 -2.84 -0.54
CA TYR A 64 9.05 -1.94 -1.67
C TYR A 64 10.30 -1.09 -1.46
N TRP A 65 11.17 -1.04 -2.47
CA TRP A 65 12.41 -0.26 -2.47
C TRP A 65 12.21 0.97 -3.35
N PRO A 66 11.69 2.08 -2.80
CA PRO A 66 11.50 3.30 -3.58
C PRO A 66 12.82 3.80 -4.14
N THR A 67 12.82 4.25 -5.38
CA THR A 67 13.90 5.05 -5.94
C THR A 67 13.63 6.56 -5.83
N GLN A 68 12.44 6.95 -5.36
CA GLN A 68 12.01 8.34 -5.19
C GLN A 68 11.21 8.54 -3.90
N LYS A 69 11.10 9.81 -3.47
CA LYS A 69 10.30 10.21 -2.30
C LYS A 69 8.80 9.92 -2.54
N PHE A 70 8.09 9.68 -1.45
CA PHE A 70 6.62 9.53 -1.43
C PHE A 70 5.96 10.86 -1.09
N GLU A 71 4.73 11.05 -1.58
CA GLU A 71 3.84 12.14 -1.14
C GLU A 71 3.13 11.80 0.18
#